data_AF-A0A963R3P4-F1
#
_entry.id   AF-A0A963R3P4-F1
#
_cell.length_a   1.000
_cell.length_b   1.000
_cell.length_c   1.000
_cell.angle_alpha   90.00
_cell.angle_beta   90.00
_cell.angle_gamma   90.00
#
_symmetry.space_group_name_H-M   'P 1'
#
loop_
_entity.id
_entity.type
_entity.pdbx_description
1 polymer ?
#
loop_
_entity_poly.entity_id
_entity_poly.type
_entity_poly.pdbx_seq_one_letter_code
_entity_poly.pdbx_strand_id
1 'polypeptide(L)'
;MSAEPPFEQFNTRRRSPGAWLAEEPSPRQGLWLGIALALISALPVLLATYPQMVDYPAHMARFHVMLTRDHSPFLQRYYGFEWRWMGNLGADLLIRPLSAVMPFEAAGRLIAGIIPVLTGLGILAAEWALRRRIGLGSMLAFIFIWSPALHLGFLNFGLSLALALFAFALWVELEGKSWRSWLFMPIGIVVWLCHVSGWGVLGILVFGYEWQRHKGIEAFFKPMPLTLPFIGLLAFGGSSQLISYGRNWDVYKEAVWRQAMRGSIQWLDYTCLGLIALVLIGSIAMRRFDGRLGWAGVIMLLLALVMPRHIFGGDLVDARMISSGLLVSCLALSWKTPRWLLLLAPMIFLGRLGLTTDQWITGSRQTAELLKALDHVPQGARIASLVVTERGLWGYNTQEHTGAWA
;
A
#
# COMPACT_ATOMS: atom_id res chain seq x y z
N MET A 1 30.13 19.08 -61.00
CA MET A 1 30.53 19.34 -59.60
C MET A 1 29.29 19.29 -58.73
N SER A 2 28.97 18.12 -58.20
CA SER A 2 27.86 17.91 -57.27
C SER A 2 28.34 18.19 -55.85
N ALA A 3 27.79 19.23 -55.21
CA ALA A 3 28.06 19.51 -53.81
C ALA A 3 27.22 18.55 -52.94
N GLU A 4 27.90 17.61 -52.29
CA GLU A 4 27.31 16.85 -51.19
C GLU A 4 26.99 17.78 -50.01
N PRO A 5 25.87 17.60 -49.30
CA PRO A 5 25.60 18.35 -48.08
C PRO A 5 26.56 17.90 -46.97
N PRO A 6 27.02 18.81 -46.09
CA PRO A 6 27.95 18.46 -45.03
C PRO A 6 27.25 17.53 -44.04
N PHE A 7 27.88 16.38 -43.81
CA PHE A 7 27.55 15.42 -42.77
C PHE A 7 27.37 16.16 -41.43
N GLU A 8 26.14 16.18 -40.89
CA GLU A 8 25.90 16.67 -39.54
C GLU A 8 26.78 15.86 -38.58
N GLN A 9 27.79 16.52 -38.01
CA GLN A 9 28.59 15.97 -36.94
C GLN A 9 27.67 15.72 -35.75
N PHE A 10 27.30 14.46 -35.52
CA PHE A 10 26.75 14.01 -34.23
C PHE A 10 27.75 14.38 -33.14
N ASN A 11 27.47 15.50 -32.46
CA ASN A 11 28.29 16.09 -31.43
C ASN A 11 28.24 15.21 -30.17
N THR A 12 28.94 14.08 -30.20
CA THR A 12 29.11 13.15 -29.08
C THR A 12 30.25 13.65 -28.18
N ARG A 13 30.17 14.90 -27.72
CA ARG A 13 31.00 15.34 -26.59
C ARG A 13 30.64 14.45 -25.40
N ARG A 14 31.57 13.58 -24.99
CA ARG A 14 31.50 12.85 -23.72
C ARG A 14 31.26 13.88 -22.61
N ARG A 15 30.03 13.95 -22.11
CA ARG A 15 29.64 14.88 -21.06
C ARG A 15 30.37 14.50 -19.78
N SER A 16 30.84 15.49 -19.02
CA SER A 16 31.42 15.22 -17.71
C SER A 16 30.36 14.61 -16.78
N PRO A 17 30.71 13.68 -15.88
CA PRO A 17 29.75 13.05 -14.97
C PRO A 17 28.95 14.07 -14.12
N GLY A 18 29.61 15.15 -13.67
CA GLY A 18 28.96 16.22 -12.91
C GLY A 18 27.91 16.99 -13.70
N ALA A 19 28.18 17.31 -14.98
CA ALA A 19 27.21 17.96 -15.84
C ALA A 19 26.00 17.05 -16.10
N TRP A 20 26.23 15.75 -16.32
CA TRP A 20 25.15 14.78 -16.48
C TRP A 20 24.27 14.69 -15.22
N LEU A 21 24.84 14.72 -14.02
CA LEU A 21 24.10 14.67 -12.75
C LEU A 21 23.26 15.92 -12.47
N ALA A 22 23.71 17.10 -12.94
CA ALA A 22 23.02 18.38 -12.72
C ALA A 22 21.84 18.63 -13.67
N GLU A 23 21.77 17.93 -14.81
CA GLU A 23 20.68 18.05 -15.77
C GLU A 23 19.38 17.40 -15.27
N GLU A 24 18.23 17.80 -15.83
CA GLU A 24 16.94 17.13 -15.58
C GLU A 24 16.92 15.71 -16.18
N PRO A 25 16.39 14.70 -15.46
CA PRO A 25 16.22 13.34 -15.97
C PRO A 25 15.22 13.31 -17.13
N SER A 26 15.45 12.43 -18.11
CA SER A 26 14.42 12.17 -19.12
C SER A 26 13.24 11.42 -18.50
N PRO A 27 12.01 11.58 -19.03
CA PRO A 27 10.84 10.86 -18.51
C PRO A 27 11.02 9.34 -18.47
N ARG A 28 11.75 8.78 -19.46
CA ARG A 28 12.06 7.35 -19.53
C ARG A 28 13.01 6.90 -18.42
N GLN A 29 13.99 7.72 -18.05
CA GLN A 29 14.92 7.39 -16.96
C GLN A 29 14.19 7.24 -15.63
N GLY A 30 13.35 8.22 -15.28
CA GLY A 30 12.56 8.15 -14.04
C GLY A 30 11.58 6.96 -14.05
N LEU A 31 10.97 6.66 -15.20
CA LEU A 31 10.07 5.53 -15.35
C LEU A 31 10.77 4.19 -15.13
N TRP A 32 11.91 3.95 -15.79
CA TRP A 32 12.65 2.69 -15.62
C TRP A 32 13.21 2.53 -14.21
N LEU A 33 13.72 3.60 -13.61
CA LEU A 33 14.13 3.60 -12.21
C LEU A 33 12.96 3.21 -11.30
N GLY A 34 11.81 3.86 -11.47
CA GLY A 34 10.60 3.56 -10.72
C GLY A 34 10.15 2.11 -10.87
N ILE A 35 10.13 1.57 -12.10
CA ILE A 35 9.75 0.18 -12.35
C ILE A 35 10.71 -0.77 -11.65
N ALA A 36 12.03 -0.53 -11.76
CA ALA A 36 13.03 -1.34 -11.06
C ALA A 36 12.82 -1.32 -9.55
N LEU A 37 12.61 -0.12 -8.96
CA LEU A 37 12.33 0.04 -7.54
C LEU A 37 11.02 -0.66 -7.11
N ALA A 38 10.00 -0.67 -7.98
CA ALA A 38 8.73 -1.34 -7.70
C ALA A 38 8.91 -2.86 -7.70
N LEU A 39 9.67 -3.41 -8.65
CA LEU A 39 9.96 -4.84 -8.71
C LEU A 39 10.77 -5.32 -7.50
N ILE A 40 11.83 -4.60 -7.11
CA ILE A 40 12.63 -4.98 -5.94
C ILE A 40 11.87 -4.81 -4.62
N SER A 41 10.77 -4.06 -4.59
CA SER A 41 9.97 -3.90 -3.36
C SER A 41 9.42 -5.24 -2.83
N ALA A 42 9.35 -6.28 -3.67
CA ALA A 42 8.98 -7.64 -3.28
C ALA A 42 10.10 -8.42 -2.57
N LEU A 43 11.33 -7.91 -2.49
CA LEU A 43 12.49 -8.61 -1.95
C LEU A 43 12.27 -9.27 -0.57
N PRO A 44 11.63 -8.62 0.43
CA PRO A 44 11.35 -9.26 1.71
C PRO A 44 10.58 -10.59 1.56
N VAL A 45 9.56 -10.62 0.69
CA VAL A 45 8.71 -11.81 0.45
C VAL A 45 9.45 -12.87 -0.37
N LEU A 46 10.28 -12.44 -1.33
CA LEU A 46 11.03 -13.36 -2.18
C LEU A 46 12.13 -14.10 -1.39
N LEU A 47 12.78 -13.40 -0.46
CA LEU A 47 13.92 -13.91 0.29
C LEU A 47 13.55 -14.60 1.61
N ALA A 48 12.39 -14.29 2.19
CA ALA A 48 11.86 -15.00 3.34
C ALA A 48 10.97 -16.18 2.90
N THR A 49 11.23 -17.37 3.44
CA THR A 49 10.38 -18.56 3.21
C THR A 49 8.99 -18.35 3.79
N TYR A 50 8.92 -17.83 5.02
CA TYR A 50 7.70 -17.44 5.70
C TYR A 50 7.63 -15.90 5.75
N PRO A 51 6.74 -15.25 4.97
CA PRO A 51 6.55 -13.81 5.02
C PRO A 51 6.32 -13.32 6.46
N GLN A 52 7.12 -12.34 6.89
CA GLN A 52 7.13 -11.86 8.27
C GLN A 52 6.20 -10.66 8.45
N MET A 53 4.96 -10.77 7.95
CA MET A 53 3.89 -9.85 8.32
C MET A 53 3.09 -10.43 9.48
N VAL A 54 2.69 -9.60 10.44
CA VAL A 54 2.06 -10.06 11.69
C VAL A 54 0.80 -10.91 11.44
N ASP A 55 -0.10 -10.46 10.57
CA ASP A 55 -1.37 -11.15 10.27
C ASP A 55 -1.26 -12.20 9.15
N TYR A 56 -0.10 -12.34 8.51
CA TYR A 56 0.04 -13.27 7.38
C TYR A 56 -0.26 -14.73 7.76
N PRO A 57 0.25 -15.28 8.89
CA PRO A 57 -0.12 -16.62 9.34
C PRO A 57 -1.63 -16.78 9.57
N ALA A 58 -2.29 -15.77 10.16
CA ALA A 58 -3.73 -15.80 10.39
C ALA A 58 -4.53 -15.79 9.08
N HIS A 59 -4.06 -15.04 8.08
CA HIS A 59 -4.63 -15.09 6.72
C HIS A 59 -4.47 -16.49 6.10
N MET A 60 -3.29 -17.09 6.19
CA MET A 60 -3.04 -18.44 5.69
C MET A 60 -3.94 -19.48 6.38
N ALA A 61 -4.05 -19.46 7.70
CA ALA A 61 -4.95 -20.35 8.44
C ALA A 61 -6.40 -20.22 7.96
N ARG A 62 -6.89 -19.00 7.83
CA ARG A 62 -8.25 -18.73 7.36
C ARG A 62 -8.47 -19.21 5.93
N PHE A 63 -7.51 -18.99 5.03
CA PHE A 63 -7.60 -19.50 3.66
C PHE A 63 -7.59 -21.02 3.61
N HIS A 64 -6.78 -21.66 4.46
CA HIS A 64 -6.75 -23.11 4.58
C HIS A 64 -8.11 -23.67 5.03
N VAL A 65 -8.71 -23.10 6.07
CA VAL A 65 -10.07 -23.44 6.52
C VAL A 65 -11.07 -23.23 5.39
N MET A 66 -11.07 -22.07 4.74
CA MET A 66 -11.97 -21.76 3.63
C MET A 66 -11.91 -22.79 2.49
N LEU A 67 -10.71 -23.28 2.14
CA LEU A 67 -10.51 -24.14 0.99
C LEU A 67 -10.67 -25.64 1.30
N THR A 68 -10.40 -26.07 2.53
CA THR A 68 -10.24 -27.50 2.85
C THR A 68 -11.16 -28.02 3.95
N ARG A 69 -11.90 -27.15 4.64
CA ARG A 69 -12.76 -27.54 5.78
C ARG A 69 -13.68 -28.69 5.45
N ASP A 70 -14.39 -28.64 4.32
CA ASP A 70 -15.41 -29.64 3.97
C ASP A 70 -14.79 -31.03 3.69
N HIS A 71 -13.48 -31.11 3.55
CA HIS A 71 -12.72 -32.36 3.36
C HIS A 71 -11.89 -32.77 4.59
N SER A 72 -11.94 -32.01 5.70
CA SER A 72 -11.18 -32.30 6.92
C SER A 72 -12.10 -32.46 8.14
N PRO A 73 -12.24 -33.68 8.69
CA PRO A 73 -13.00 -33.93 9.92
C PRO A 73 -12.50 -33.10 11.10
N PHE A 74 -11.19 -32.81 11.15
CA PHE A 74 -10.60 -31.97 12.18
C PHE A 74 -11.04 -30.51 12.06
N LEU A 75 -11.03 -29.95 10.85
CA LEU A 75 -11.45 -28.56 10.64
C LEU A 75 -12.95 -28.37 10.87
N GLN A 76 -13.78 -29.34 10.47
CA GLN A 76 -15.24 -29.28 10.73
C GLN A 76 -15.57 -29.31 12.22
N ARG A 77 -14.74 -29.98 13.03
CA ARG A 77 -14.93 -30.07 14.49
C ARG A 77 -14.69 -28.73 15.18
N TYR A 78 -13.71 -27.94 14.72
CA TYR A 78 -13.24 -26.76 15.44
C TYR A 78 -13.61 -25.43 14.78
N TYR A 79 -13.84 -25.41 13.46
CA TYR A 79 -14.03 -24.19 12.70
C TYR A 79 -15.37 -24.18 11.95
N GLY A 80 -16.05 -23.04 12.00
CA GLY A 80 -17.12 -22.68 11.07
C GLY A 80 -16.58 -21.83 9.94
N PHE A 81 -17.27 -21.83 8.80
CA PHE A 81 -16.95 -20.93 7.71
C PHE A 81 -18.23 -20.52 6.99
N GLU A 82 -18.40 -19.23 6.76
CA GLU A 82 -19.55 -18.65 6.07
C GLU A 82 -19.08 -17.53 5.15
N TRP A 83 -19.46 -17.60 3.88
CA TRP A 83 -19.21 -16.50 2.94
C TRP A 83 -20.13 -15.33 3.23
N ARG A 84 -19.52 -14.15 3.40
CA ARG A 84 -20.25 -12.89 3.54
C ARG A 84 -19.74 -11.88 2.54
N TRP A 85 -20.65 -11.21 1.85
CA TRP A 85 -20.30 -10.08 0.99
C TRP A 85 -19.85 -8.91 1.86
N MET A 86 -18.56 -8.62 1.83
CA MET A 86 -17.97 -7.54 2.62
C MET A 86 -16.77 -6.92 1.90
N GLY A 87 -16.47 -5.67 2.24
CA GLY A 87 -15.33 -4.96 1.68
C GLY A 87 -14.01 -5.34 2.35
N ASN A 88 -13.68 -6.63 2.35
CA ASN A 88 -12.45 -7.21 2.91
C ASN A 88 -12.21 -8.65 2.39
N LEU A 89 -12.32 -8.87 1.09
CA LEU A 89 -12.27 -10.19 0.44
C LEU A 89 -11.20 -10.30 -0.65
N GLY A 90 -10.34 -9.29 -0.85
CA GLY A 90 -9.40 -9.27 -1.99
C GLY A 90 -8.54 -10.53 -2.11
N ALA A 91 -7.72 -10.80 -1.10
CA ALA A 91 -6.85 -11.96 -1.00
C ALA A 91 -7.65 -13.27 -0.90
N ASP A 92 -8.82 -13.27 -0.26
CA ASP A 92 -9.74 -14.42 -0.20
C ASP A 92 -10.21 -14.89 -1.58
N LEU A 93 -10.57 -13.93 -2.42
CA LEU A 93 -11.02 -14.21 -3.78
C LEU A 93 -9.85 -14.64 -4.66
N LEU A 94 -8.64 -14.12 -4.42
CA LEU A 94 -7.44 -14.47 -5.18
C LEU A 94 -6.85 -15.83 -4.80
N ILE A 95 -6.86 -16.19 -3.50
CA ILE A 95 -6.18 -17.42 -3.05
C ILE A 95 -6.82 -18.68 -3.63
N ARG A 96 -8.14 -18.67 -3.89
CA ARG A 96 -8.88 -19.82 -4.42
C ARG A 96 -8.43 -20.25 -5.82
N PRO A 97 -8.47 -19.39 -6.86
CA PRO A 97 -7.96 -19.77 -8.18
C PRO A 97 -6.45 -19.99 -8.19
N LEU A 98 -5.68 -19.27 -7.38
CA LEU A 98 -4.22 -19.45 -7.31
C LEU A 98 -3.86 -20.83 -6.74
N SER A 99 -4.51 -21.26 -5.65
CA SER A 99 -4.25 -22.57 -5.03
C SER A 99 -4.70 -23.75 -5.90
N ALA A 100 -5.49 -23.50 -6.96
CA ALA A 100 -5.85 -24.51 -7.95
C ALA A 100 -4.72 -24.78 -8.96
N VAL A 101 -3.77 -23.84 -9.13
CA VAL A 101 -2.71 -23.91 -10.16
C VAL A 101 -1.30 -23.93 -9.58
N MET A 102 -1.13 -23.66 -8.28
CA MET A 102 0.16 -23.72 -7.59
C MET A 102 -0.02 -24.15 -6.13
N PRO A 103 1.06 -24.56 -5.44
CA PRO A 103 0.98 -24.90 -4.02
C PRO A 103 0.39 -23.76 -3.17
N PHE A 104 -0.41 -24.11 -2.17
CA PHE A 104 -1.13 -23.16 -1.31
C PHE A 104 -0.22 -22.07 -0.69
N GLU A 105 0.93 -22.47 -0.15
CA GLU A 105 1.90 -21.53 0.41
C GLU A 105 2.50 -20.60 -0.66
N ALA A 106 2.78 -21.13 -1.86
CA ALA A 106 3.27 -20.33 -2.97
C ALA A 106 2.23 -19.30 -3.43
N ALA A 107 0.95 -19.67 -3.46
CA ALA A 107 -0.15 -18.77 -3.77
C ALA A 107 -0.26 -17.63 -2.74
N GLY A 108 -0.19 -17.93 -1.45
CA GLY A 108 -0.14 -16.92 -0.39
C GLY A 108 1.06 -15.98 -0.52
N ARG A 109 2.25 -16.53 -0.80
CA ARG A 109 3.47 -15.73 -0.99
C ARG A 109 3.38 -14.83 -2.22
N LEU A 110 2.79 -15.32 -3.31
CA LEU A 110 2.55 -14.52 -4.52
C LEU A 110 1.64 -13.33 -4.23
N ILE A 111 0.54 -13.53 -3.49
CA ILE A 111 -0.35 -12.43 -3.08
C ILE A 111 0.42 -11.39 -2.24
N ALA A 112 1.18 -11.83 -1.23
CA ALA A 112 1.97 -10.92 -0.40
C ALA A 112 3.04 -10.16 -1.20
N GLY A 113 3.69 -10.84 -2.16
CA GLY A 113 4.78 -10.28 -2.97
C GLY A 113 4.33 -9.33 -4.07
N ILE A 114 3.14 -9.53 -4.64
CA ILE A 114 2.65 -8.71 -5.75
C ILE A 114 2.10 -7.36 -5.26
N ILE A 115 1.56 -7.28 -4.04
CA ILE A 115 1.00 -6.04 -3.46
C ILE A 115 1.99 -4.87 -3.43
N PRO A 116 3.23 -5.01 -2.90
CA PRO A 116 4.18 -3.90 -2.88
C PRO A 116 4.59 -3.47 -4.30
N VAL A 117 4.72 -4.42 -5.23
CA VAL A 117 4.99 -4.13 -6.65
C VAL A 117 3.86 -3.33 -7.29
N LEU A 118 2.61 -3.78 -7.11
CA LEU A 118 1.43 -3.08 -7.64
C LEU A 118 1.28 -1.69 -7.01
N THR A 119 1.61 -1.54 -5.73
CA THR A 119 1.61 -0.23 -5.06
C THR A 119 2.64 0.70 -5.70
N GLY A 120 3.87 0.23 -5.90
CA GLY A 120 4.92 0.99 -6.58
C GLY A 120 4.52 1.37 -8.01
N LEU A 121 3.99 0.44 -8.79
CA LEU A 121 3.52 0.71 -10.15
C LEU A 121 2.30 1.67 -10.17
N GLY A 122 1.40 1.59 -9.18
CA GLY A 122 0.28 2.51 -9.01
C GLY A 122 0.72 3.94 -8.71
N ILE A 123 1.76 4.11 -7.88
CA ILE A 123 2.41 5.41 -7.63
C ILE A 123 2.91 6.01 -8.96
N LEU A 124 3.62 5.21 -9.78
CA LEU A 124 4.13 5.65 -11.07
C LEU A 124 3.01 6.00 -12.05
N ALA A 125 1.96 5.18 -12.11
CA ALA A 125 0.81 5.41 -12.97
C ALA A 125 0.11 6.73 -12.63
N ALA A 126 -0.10 7.00 -11.34
CA ALA A 126 -0.71 8.24 -10.87
C ALA A 126 0.15 9.48 -11.21
N GLU A 127 1.47 9.43 -11.01
CA GLU A 127 2.35 10.54 -11.39
C GLU A 127 2.39 10.74 -12.91
N TRP A 128 2.48 9.63 -13.67
CA TRP A 128 2.53 9.68 -15.12
C TRP A 128 1.26 10.27 -15.73
N ALA A 129 0.09 9.89 -15.23
CA ALA A 129 -1.19 10.43 -15.69
C ALA A 129 -1.28 11.95 -15.48
N LEU A 130 -0.72 12.46 -14.37
CA LEU A 130 -0.79 13.89 -14.04
C LEU A 130 0.28 14.74 -14.71
N ARG A 131 1.47 14.19 -14.96
CA ARG A 131 2.67 14.98 -15.31
C ARG A 131 3.49 14.45 -16.48
N ARG A 132 3.19 13.25 -16.99
CA ARG A 132 3.95 12.57 -18.08
C ARG A 132 5.45 12.42 -17.79
N ARG A 133 5.81 12.31 -16.51
CA ARG A 133 7.18 12.13 -16.01
C ARG A 133 7.14 11.47 -14.65
N ILE A 134 8.22 10.80 -14.27
CA ILE A 134 8.43 10.32 -12.91
C ILE A 134 9.50 11.19 -12.23
N GLY A 135 9.20 11.72 -11.06
CA GLY A 135 10.02 12.71 -10.36
C GLY A 135 10.25 12.43 -8.89
N LEU A 136 10.76 13.45 -8.18
CA LEU A 136 11.04 13.40 -6.74
C LEU A 136 9.84 12.91 -5.91
N GLY A 137 8.62 13.33 -6.28
CA GLY A 137 7.40 12.96 -5.57
C GLY A 137 7.17 11.45 -5.50
N SER A 138 7.26 10.74 -6.63
CA SER A 138 7.17 9.28 -6.62
C SER A 138 8.33 8.63 -5.87
N MET A 139 9.56 9.09 -6.08
CA MET A 139 10.73 8.49 -5.41
C MET A 139 10.61 8.56 -3.88
N LEU A 140 10.09 9.68 -3.35
CA LEU A 140 9.79 9.81 -1.93
C LEU A 140 8.56 8.99 -1.50
N ALA A 141 7.53 8.90 -2.33
CA ALA A 141 6.33 8.11 -2.03
C ALA A 141 6.61 6.61 -1.87
N PHE A 142 7.66 6.07 -2.51
CA PHE A 142 8.04 4.66 -2.42
C PHE A 142 8.35 4.21 -0.98
N ILE A 143 8.77 5.12 -0.10
CA ILE A 143 9.02 4.84 1.31
C ILE A 143 7.77 4.31 2.05
N PHE A 144 6.57 4.58 1.51
CA PHE A 144 5.29 4.16 2.07
C PHE A 144 4.75 2.85 1.46
N ILE A 145 5.49 2.20 0.54
CA ILE A 145 5.09 0.87 0.01
C ILE A 145 4.99 -0.13 1.17
N TRP A 146 6.08 -0.27 1.93
CA TRP A 146 6.11 -1.00 3.19
C TRP A 146 5.60 -0.10 4.33
N SER A 147 4.34 0.29 4.25
CA SER A 147 3.65 1.04 5.31
C SER A 147 3.47 0.20 6.58
N PRO A 148 3.19 0.81 7.75
CA PRO A 148 2.75 0.11 8.95
C PRO A 148 1.67 -0.95 8.68
N ALA A 149 0.67 -0.61 7.85
CA ALA A 149 -0.42 -1.52 7.48
C ALA A 149 0.07 -2.77 6.74
N LEU A 150 1.04 -2.63 5.84
CA LEU A 150 1.58 -3.78 5.10
C LEU A 150 2.50 -4.64 5.97
N HIS A 151 3.27 -4.04 6.88
CA HIS A 151 4.06 -4.78 7.88
C HIS A 151 3.15 -5.59 8.84
N LEU A 152 2.00 -5.03 9.21
CA LEU A 152 0.99 -5.76 9.98
C LEU A 152 0.32 -6.87 9.17
N GLY A 153 0.41 -6.87 7.85
CA GLY A 153 -0.17 -7.90 7.00
C GLY A 153 -1.57 -7.61 6.50
N PHE A 154 -1.97 -6.33 6.42
CA PHE A 154 -3.27 -5.93 5.87
C PHE A 154 -3.32 -6.10 4.34
N LEU A 155 -3.25 -7.35 3.85
CA LEU A 155 -3.14 -7.71 2.44
C LEU A 155 -4.28 -7.11 1.61
N ASN A 156 -5.51 -7.22 2.11
CA ASN A 156 -6.72 -6.71 1.46
C ASN A 156 -6.68 -5.18 1.29
N PHE A 157 -6.27 -4.45 2.33
CA PHE A 157 -6.10 -3.01 2.26
C PHE A 157 -4.97 -2.62 1.31
N GLY A 158 -3.81 -3.27 1.40
CA GLY A 158 -2.67 -3.01 0.51
C GLY A 158 -3.02 -3.21 -0.96
N LEU A 159 -3.71 -4.31 -1.29
CA LEU A 159 -4.23 -4.58 -2.63
C LEU A 159 -5.22 -3.49 -3.08
N SER A 160 -6.19 -3.14 -2.23
CA SER A 160 -7.18 -2.11 -2.53
C SER A 160 -6.55 -0.72 -2.75
N LEU A 161 -5.54 -0.36 -1.96
CA LEU A 161 -4.78 0.89 -2.13
C LEU A 161 -4.03 0.93 -3.47
N ALA A 162 -3.36 -0.17 -3.85
CA ALA A 162 -2.69 -0.26 -5.13
C ALA A 162 -3.68 -0.10 -6.30
N LEU A 163 -4.82 -0.80 -6.25
CA LEU A 163 -5.88 -0.69 -7.24
C LEU A 163 -6.51 0.72 -7.27
N ALA A 164 -6.65 1.37 -6.12
CA ALA A 164 -7.13 2.75 -6.04
C ALA A 164 -6.18 3.73 -6.75
N LEU A 165 -4.87 3.56 -6.65
CA LEU A 165 -3.90 4.39 -7.36
C LEU A 165 -3.99 4.20 -8.89
N PHE A 166 -4.12 2.96 -9.37
CA PHE A 166 -4.34 2.68 -10.79
C PHE A 166 -5.68 3.22 -11.29
N ALA A 167 -6.76 3.01 -10.53
CA ALA A 167 -8.08 3.52 -10.85
C ALA A 167 -8.07 5.05 -10.89
N PHE A 168 -7.37 5.71 -9.98
CA PHE A 168 -7.18 7.15 -10.02
C PHE A 168 -6.41 7.60 -11.27
N ALA A 169 -5.31 6.93 -11.62
CA ALA A 169 -4.57 7.22 -12.84
C ALA A 169 -5.47 7.09 -14.08
N LEU A 170 -6.27 6.02 -14.15
CA LEU A 170 -7.25 5.82 -15.21
C LEU A 170 -8.34 6.90 -15.23
N TRP A 171 -8.78 7.38 -14.07
CA TRP A 171 -9.78 8.45 -13.97
C TRP A 171 -9.28 9.73 -14.63
N VAL A 172 -8.01 10.06 -14.40
CA VAL A 172 -7.32 11.21 -14.99
C VAL A 172 -7.12 11.00 -16.50
N GLU A 173 -6.72 9.82 -16.97
CA GLU A 173 -6.53 9.55 -18.41
C GLU A 173 -7.84 9.59 -19.22
N LEU A 174 -8.96 9.19 -18.61
CA LEU A 174 -10.28 9.17 -19.24
C LEU A 174 -11.03 10.51 -19.13
N GLU A 175 -10.33 11.58 -18.81
CA GLU A 175 -10.88 12.92 -18.74
C GLU A 175 -11.67 13.29 -20.01
N GLY A 176 -12.88 13.85 -19.82
CA GLY A 176 -13.77 14.26 -20.92
C GLY A 176 -14.52 13.11 -21.61
N LYS A 177 -14.28 11.84 -21.25
CA LYS A 177 -15.04 10.70 -21.80
C LYS A 177 -16.38 10.55 -21.07
N SER A 178 -17.49 10.59 -21.82
CA SER A 178 -18.85 10.46 -21.28
C SER A 178 -19.13 9.11 -20.60
N TRP A 179 -18.46 8.05 -21.06
CA TRP A 179 -18.61 6.70 -20.51
C TRP A 179 -17.76 6.43 -19.27
N ARG A 180 -16.89 7.38 -18.85
CA ARG A 180 -16.01 7.23 -17.68
C ARG A 180 -16.78 6.82 -16.44
N SER A 181 -17.93 7.44 -16.17
CA SER A 181 -18.76 7.10 -15.00
C SER A 181 -19.23 5.64 -15.02
N TRP A 182 -19.68 5.13 -16.16
CA TRP A 182 -20.15 3.75 -16.28
C TRP A 182 -19.05 2.73 -16.03
N LEU A 183 -17.82 3.02 -16.49
CA LEU A 183 -16.67 2.16 -16.20
C LEU A 183 -16.31 2.17 -14.71
N PHE A 184 -16.48 3.30 -14.02
CA PHE A 184 -16.08 3.41 -12.62
C PHE A 184 -17.03 2.75 -11.62
N MET A 185 -18.25 2.39 -12.04
CA MET A 185 -19.17 1.58 -11.23
C MET A 185 -18.60 0.19 -10.91
N PRO A 186 -18.23 -0.66 -11.88
CA PRO A 186 -17.62 -1.96 -11.59
C PRO A 186 -16.23 -1.82 -10.96
N ILE A 187 -15.43 -0.81 -11.34
CA ILE A 187 -14.13 -0.56 -10.69
C ILE A 187 -14.31 -0.28 -9.19
N GLY A 188 -15.29 0.55 -8.83
CA GLY A 188 -15.64 0.84 -7.44
C GLY A 188 -15.97 -0.43 -6.65
N ILE A 189 -16.75 -1.35 -7.25
CA ILE A 189 -17.05 -2.66 -6.65
C ILE A 189 -15.77 -3.47 -6.44
N VAL A 190 -14.90 -3.59 -7.45
CA VAL A 190 -13.66 -4.37 -7.33
C VAL A 190 -12.74 -3.84 -6.23
N VAL A 191 -12.55 -2.52 -6.16
CA VAL A 191 -11.71 -1.88 -5.13
C VAL A 191 -12.33 -2.06 -3.74
N TRP A 192 -13.66 -1.93 -3.62
CA TRP A 192 -14.39 -2.16 -2.37
C TRP A 192 -14.30 -3.62 -1.91
N LEU A 193 -14.54 -4.58 -2.81
CA LEU A 193 -14.41 -6.02 -2.53
C LEU A 193 -13.01 -6.34 -1.99
N CYS A 194 -11.97 -5.69 -2.51
CA CYS A 194 -10.64 -5.78 -1.93
C CYS A 194 -10.63 -5.23 -0.51
N HIS A 195 -10.96 -3.94 -0.32
CA HIS A 195 -11.09 -3.34 1.00
C HIS A 195 -11.87 -2.03 1.01
N VAL A 196 -12.73 -1.82 2.02
CA VAL A 196 -13.53 -0.58 2.16
C VAL A 196 -12.67 0.67 2.31
N SER A 197 -11.59 0.64 3.09
CA SER A 197 -10.70 1.79 3.27
C SER A 197 -9.98 2.21 1.97
N GLY A 198 -9.54 1.27 1.13
CA GLY A 198 -8.89 1.62 -0.14
C GLY A 198 -9.90 2.17 -1.17
N TRP A 199 -11.14 1.68 -1.13
CA TRP A 199 -12.25 2.30 -1.87
C TRP A 199 -12.55 3.73 -1.40
N GLY A 200 -12.53 4.00 -0.09
CA GLY A 200 -12.64 5.35 0.45
C GLY A 200 -11.50 6.26 -0.02
N VAL A 201 -10.27 5.74 -0.03
CA VAL A 201 -9.09 6.44 -0.60
C VAL A 201 -9.32 6.81 -2.06
N LEU A 202 -9.84 5.89 -2.89
CA LEU A 202 -10.17 6.19 -4.30
C LEU A 202 -11.19 7.33 -4.41
N GLY A 203 -12.25 7.31 -3.59
CA GLY A 203 -13.23 8.38 -3.55
C GLY A 203 -12.62 9.74 -3.22
N ILE A 204 -11.73 9.80 -2.22
CA ILE A 204 -11.02 11.02 -1.84
C ILE A 204 -10.06 11.49 -2.94
N LEU A 205 -9.36 10.58 -3.62
CA LEU A 205 -8.48 10.91 -4.74
C LEU A 205 -9.27 11.54 -5.91
N VAL A 206 -10.37 10.91 -6.32
CA VAL A 206 -11.25 11.43 -7.38
C VAL A 206 -11.83 12.78 -6.96
N PHE A 207 -12.34 12.90 -5.74
CA PHE A 207 -12.86 14.16 -5.21
C PHE A 207 -11.80 15.26 -5.20
N GLY A 208 -10.61 15.01 -4.65
CA GLY A 208 -9.54 16.00 -4.55
C GLY A 208 -9.08 16.51 -5.91
N TYR A 209 -8.98 15.63 -6.90
CA TYR A 209 -8.65 16.00 -8.28
C TYR A 209 -9.75 16.85 -8.93
N GLU A 210 -11.01 16.42 -8.85
CA GLU A 210 -12.14 17.13 -9.44
C GLU A 210 -12.42 18.46 -8.74
N TRP A 211 -12.21 18.53 -7.42
CA TRP A 211 -12.27 19.75 -6.62
C TRP A 211 -11.21 20.76 -7.05
N GLN A 212 -9.96 20.32 -7.25
CA GLN A 212 -8.91 21.20 -7.75
C GLN A 212 -9.26 21.78 -9.13
N ARG A 213 -9.89 20.97 -9.98
CA ARG A 213 -10.22 21.35 -11.35
C ARG A 213 -11.42 22.29 -11.45
N HIS A 214 -12.49 22.03 -10.70
CA HIS A 214 -13.76 22.78 -10.84
C HIS A 214 -13.97 23.83 -9.75
N LYS A 215 -13.39 23.64 -8.54
CA LYS A 215 -13.58 24.53 -7.38
C LYS A 215 -15.06 24.83 -7.05
N GLY A 216 -15.95 23.88 -7.29
CA GLY A 216 -17.39 24.06 -7.16
C GLY A 216 -18.12 22.78 -6.71
N ILE A 217 -19.43 22.91 -6.51
CA ILE A 217 -20.27 21.84 -5.94
C ILE A 217 -20.32 20.59 -6.82
N GLU A 218 -20.10 20.72 -8.12
CA GLU A 218 -20.04 19.60 -9.07
C GLU A 218 -19.02 18.54 -8.67
N ALA A 219 -17.91 18.94 -8.03
CA ALA A 219 -16.86 18.02 -7.59
C ALA A 219 -17.37 16.98 -6.58
N PHE A 220 -18.39 17.32 -5.77
CA PHE A 220 -19.00 16.38 -4.81
C PHE A 220 -19.78 15.25 -5.51
N PHE A 221 -20.26 15.49 -6.73
CA PHE A 221 -21.00 14.49 -7.50
C PHE A 221 -20.10 13.63 -8.39
N LYS A 222 -18.85 14.03 -8.64
CA LYS A 222 -17.95 13.26 -9.51
C LYS A 222 -17.60 11.86 -8.97
N PRO A 223 -17.42 11.64 -7.65
CA PRO A 223 -17.22 10.31 -7.09
C PRO A 223 -18.48 9.43 -7.07
N MET A 224 -19.67 9.94 -7.42
CA MET A 224 -20.92 9.18 -7.34
C MET A 224 -20.90 7.80 -8.04
N PRO A 225 -20.23 7.59 -9.18
CA PRO A 225 -20.17 6.24 -9.77
C PRO A 225 -19.52 5.20 -8.85
N LEU A 226 -18.68 5.63 -7.91
CA LEU A 226 -18.04 4.76 -6.93
C LEU A 226 -18.98 4.38 -5.78
N THR A 227 -20.18 4.95 -5.66
CA THR A 227 -21.06 4.72 -4.51
C THR A 227 -21.86 3.44 -4.60
N LEU A 228 -21.85 2.72 -5.72
CA LEU A 228 -22.58 1.46 -5.89
C LEU A 228 -22.36 0.44 -4.75
N PRO A 229 -21.14 0.27 -4.19
CA PRO A 229 -20.91 -0.60 -3.03
C PRO A 229 -21.61 -0.15 -1.74
N PHE A 230 -22.06 1.10 -1.60
CA PHE A 230 -22.88 1.53 -0.46
C PHE A 230 -24.20 0.77 -0.39
N ILE A 231 -24.78 0.37 -1.54
CA ILE A 231 -25.99 -0.48 -1.54
C ILE A 231 -25.69 -1.79 -0.84
N GLY A 232 -24.55 -2.43 -1.15
CA GLY A 232 -24.12 -3.65 -0.49
C GLY A 232 -23.80 -3.44 0.99
N LEU A 233 -23.19 -2.30 1.35
CA LEU A 233 -22.89 -1.96 2.74
C LEU A 233 -24.16 -1.73 3.58
N LEU A 234 -25.18 -1.09 3.01
CA LEU A 234 -26.46 -0.86 3.68
C LEU A 234 -27.31 -2.14 3.75
N ALA A 235 -27.30 -2.97 2.70
CA ALA A 235 -28.09 -4.19 2.63
C ALA A 235 -27.48 -5.37 3.42
N PHE A 236 -26.15 -5.47 3.45
CA PHE A 236 -25.44 -6.64 3.99
C PHE A 236 -24.36 -6.31 5.03
N GLY A 237 -23.98 -5.04 5.17
CA GLY A 237 -22.86 -4.57 6.00
C GLY A 237 -23.17 -4.40 7.49
N GLY A 238 -24.16 -5.11 8.02
CA GLY A 238 -24.45 -5.18 9.45
C GLY A 238 -23.33 -5.88 10.20
N SER A 239 -22.21 -5.19 10.43
CA SER A 239 -21.32 -5.53 11.54
C SER A 239 -22.01 -5.07 12.83
N SER A 240 -22.24 -6.00 13.76
CA SER A 240 -22.76 -5.67 15.10
C SER A 240 -21.79 -4.82 15.93
N GLN A 241 -20.55 -4.63 15.45
CA GLN A 241 -19.56 -3.77 16.10
C GLN A 241 -19.87 -2.29 15.88
N LEU A 242 -20.05 -1.58 16.99
CA LEU A 242 -20.33 -0.15 17.02
C LEU A 242 -19.11 0.66 16.57
N ILE A 243 -19.37 1.80 15.94
CA ILE A 243 -18.37 2.82 15.66
C ILE A 243 -17.75 3.25 16.99
N SER A 244 -16.42 3.18 17.11
CA SER A 244 -15.73 3.47 18.37
C SER A 244 -14.33 4.04 18.16
N TYR A 245 -13.94 4.99 19.01
CA TYR A 245 -12.57 5.51 19.09
C TYR A 245 -11.68 4.68 20.02
N GLY A 246 -12.26 3.75 20.78
CA GLY A 246 -11.56 2.99 21.82
C GLY A 246 -11.34 3.80 23.10
N ARG A 247 -10.68 3.17 24.08
CA ARG A 247 -10.31 3.80 25.36
C ARG A 247 -9.04 4.65 25.20
N ASN A 248 -8.96 5.78 25.89
CA ASN A 248 -7.84 6.75 25.81
C ASN A 248 -7.57 7.17 24.36
N TRP A 249 -8.64 7.63 23.70
CA TRP A 249 -8.62 7.95 22.27
C TRP A 249 -7.56 9.00 21.92
N ASP A 250 -7.33 9.95 22.80
CA ASP A 250 -6.32 11.01 22.71
C ASP A 250 -4.89 10.44 22.64
N VAL A 251 -4.53 9.58 23.60
CA VAL A 251 -3.22 8.90 23.63
C VAL A 251 -3.04 8.00 22.40
N TYR A 252 -4.10 7.29 22.02
CA TYR A 252 -4.08 6.44 20.82
C TYR A 252 -3.88 7.28 19.55
N LYS A 253 -4.60 8.38 19.39
CA LYS A 253 -4.45 9.28 18.23
C LYS A 253 -3.03 9.84 18.15
N GLU A 254 -2.49 10.32 19.25
CA GLU A 254 -1.10 10.78 19.30
C GLU A 254 -0.11 9.66 18.90
N ALA A 255 -0.31 8.46 19.45
CA ALA A 255 0.53 7.31 19.15
C ALA A 255 0.49 6.91 17.67
N VAL A 256 -0.69 6.92 17.05
CA VAL A 256 -0.86 6.59 15.63
C VAL A 256 -0.12 7.59 14.72
N TRP A 257 -0.14 8.88 15.06
CA TRP A 257 0.65 9.89 14.34
C TRP A 257 2.15 9.71 14.53
N ARG A 258 2.61 9.39 15.75
CA ARG A 258 4.01 9.04 16.00
C ARG A 258 4.43 7.78 15.23
N GLN A 259 3.51 6.85 15.00
CA GLN A 259 3.74 5.58 14.32
C GLN A 259 3.43 5.61 12.81
N ALA A 260 3.24 6.80 12.22
CA ALA A 260 2.90 6.98 10.81
C ALA A 260 3.81 6.22 9.82
N MET A 261 5.08 6.05 10.20
CA MET A 261 6.12 5.35 9.45
C MET A 261 6.76 4.21 10.26
N ARG A 262 6.05 3.68 11.26
CA ARG A 262 6.54 2.58 12.10
C ARG A 262 6.90 1.35 11.26
N GLY A 263 8.19 1.04 11.25
CA GLY A 263 8.78 -0.22 10.88
C GLY A 263 9.48 -0.78 12.11
N SER A 264 10.81 -0.85 12.05
CA SER A 264 11.58 -1.67 13.00
C SER A 264 12.53 -0.87 13.89
N ILE A 265 13.01 0.29 13.43
CA ILE A 265 13.99 1.10 14.15
C ILE A 265 13.40 2.49 14.38
N GLN A 266 13.15 2.82 15.64
CA GLN A 266 12.42 4.02 16.04
C GLN A 266 13.04 5.33 15.55
N TRP A 267 14.33 5.52 15.80
CA TRP A 267 15.01 6.78 15.44
C TRP A 267 15.04 6.96 13.92
N LEU A 268 15.18 5.88 13.15
CA LEU A 268 15.15 5.92 11.69
C LEU A 268 13.76 6.31 11.20
N ASP A 269 12.70 5.73 11.77
CA ASP A 269 11.32 6.03 11.41
C ASP A 269 10.97 7.49 11.69
N TYR A 270 11.36 8.02 12.85
CA TYR A 270 11.17 9.45 13.15
C TYR A 270 12.00 10.36 12.24
N THR A 271 13.22 9.97 11.91
CA THR A 271 14.07 10.74 10.98
C THR A 271 13.44 10.79 9.59
N CYS A 272 12.95 9.66 9.08
CA CYS A 272 12.25 9.59 7.80
C CYS A 272 10.97 10.45 7.82
N LEU A 273 10.16 10.34 8.87
CA LEU A 273 8.93 11.12 9.02
C LEU A 273 9.23 12.62 9.08
N GLY A 274 10.22 13.03 9.87
CA GLY A 274 10.65 14.42 9.97
C GLY A 274 11.17 14.97 8.65
N LEU A 275 11.95 14.19 7.89
CA LEU A 275 12.42 14.58 6.56
C LEU A 275 11.25 14.76 5.58
N ILE A 276 10.32 13.80 5.53
CA ILE A 276 9.14 13.90 4.66
C ILE A 276 8.31 15.13 5.04
N ALA A 277 8.05 15.35 6.34
CA ALA A 277 7.34 16.52 6.82
C ALA A 277 8.04 17.83 6.42
N LEU A 278 9.36 17.91 6.57
CA LEU A 278 10.16 19.07 6.16
C LEU A 278 10.05 19.34 4.65
N VAL A 279 10.17 18.29 3.83
CA VAL A 279 10.02 18.42 2.37
C VAL A 279 8.61 18.86 2.01
N LEU A 280 7.56 18.32 2.63
CA LEU A 280 6.18 18.70 2.39
C LEU A 280 5.91 20.16 2.78
N ILE A 281 6.29 20.56 4.00
CA ILE A 281 6.11 21.93 4.51
C ILE A 281 6.89 22.92 3.63
N GLY A 282 8.16 22.62 3.34
CA GLY A 282 8.98 23.46 2.46
C GLY A 282 8.37 23.59 1.07
N SER A 283 7.83 22.50 0.51
CA SER A 283 7.20 22.51 -0.82
C SER A 283 5.91 23.32 -0.84
N ILE A 284 5.11 23.27 0.23
CA ILE A 284 3.91 24.11 0.37
C ILE A 284 4.33 25.59 0.46
N ALA A 285 5.30 25.92 1.32
CA ALA A 285 5.81 27.29 1.46
C ALA A 285 6.36 27.85 0.13
N MET A 286 7.05 27.01 -0.65
CA MET A 286 7.60 27.37 -1.96
C MET A 286 6.60 27.26 -3.12
N ARG A 287 5.31 26.99 -2.85
CA ARG A 287 4.26 26.80 -3.86
C ARG A 287 4.59 25.72 -4.91
N ARG A 288 5.34 24.69 -4.50
CA ARG A 288 5.72 23.50 -5.30
C ARG A 288 4.85 22.29 -4.96
N PHE A 289 3.56 22.54 -4.73
CA PHE A 289 2.57 21.54 -4.33
C PHE A 289 1.37 21.58 -5.29
N ASP A 290 1.13 20.46 -5.97
CA ASP A 290 0.08 20.29 -6.97
C ASP A 290 -1.25 19.95 -6.30
N GLY A 291 -2.19 20.89 -6.34
CA GLY A 291 -3.50 20.74 -5.70
C GLY A 291 -4.31 19.55 -6.21
N ARG A 292 -4.02 19.01 -7.41
CA ARG A 292 -4.77 17.87 -7.99
C ARG A 292 -4.69 16.61 -7.12
N LEU A 293 -3.57 16.43 -6.41
CA LEU A 293 -3.43 15.40 -5.38
C LEU A 293 -3.30 16.00 -3.98
N GLY A 294 -2.86 17.25 -3.88
CA GLY A 294 -2.64 17.92 -2.61
C GLY A 294 -3.88 17.97 -1.73
N TRP A 295 -5.06 18.24 -2.30
CA TRP A 295 -6.32 18.20 -1.55
C TRP A 295 -6.62 16.81 -1.01
N ALA A 296 -6.43 15.76 -1.81
CA ALA A 296 -6.65 14.40 -1.38
C ALA A 296 -5.72 14.02 -0.21
N GLY A 297 -4.44 14.38 -0.30
CA GLY A 297 -3.47 14.16 0.78
C GLY A 297 -3.86 14.88 2.08
N VAL A 298 -4.23 16.15 2.00
CA VAL A 298 -4.69 16.94 3.16
C VAL A 298 -5.97 16.35 3.76
N ILE A 299 -6.95 15.98 2.93
CA ILE A 299 -8.20 15.38 3.41
C ILE A 299 -7.92 14.07 4.15
N MET A 300 -7.08 13.18 3.62
CA MET A 300 -6.72 11.93 4.29
C MET A 300 -6.03 12.16 5.63
N LEU A 301 -5.10 13.13 5.70
CA LEU A 301 -4.41 13.49 6.94
C LEU A 301 -5.38 14.08 7.97
N LEU A 302 -6.31 14.94 7.57
CA LEU A 302 -7.35 15.47 8.48
C LEU A 302 -8.31 14.36 8.93
N LEU A 303 -8.71 13.46 8.02
CA LEU A 303 -9.53 12.31 8.36
C LEU A 303 -8.83 11.38 9.35
N ALA A 304 -7.51 11.25 9.32
CA ALA A 304 -6.81 10.47 10.35
C ALA A 304 -6.97 11.05 11.77
N LEU A 305 -7.16 12.36 11.91
CA LEU A 305 -7.46 12.98 13.21
C LEU A 305 -8.88 12.70 13.67
N VAL A 306 -9.84 12.82 12.75
CA VAL A 306 -11.28 12.84 13.08
C VAL A 306 -11.92 11.45 12.98
N MET A 307 -11.46 10.55 12.12
CA MET A 307 -12.12 9.26 11.92
C MET A 307 -12.00 8.35 13.16
N PRO A 308 -13.03 7.57 13.48
CA PRO A 308 -12.95 6.54 14.51
C PRO A 308 -11.88 5.49 14.20
N ARG A 309 -11.35 4.87 15.26
CA ARG A 309 -10.46 3.71 15.18
C ARG A 309 -11.16 2.50 14.55
N HIS A 310 -12.39 2.22 15.03
CA HIS A 310 -13.20 1.09 14.63
C HIS A 310 -14.41 1.52 13.80
N ILE A 311 -14.51 1.04 12.55
CA ILE A 311 -15.65 1.30 11.65
C ILE A 311 -15.84 0.08 10.73
N PHE A 312 -17.09 -0.29 10.45
CA PHE A 312 -17.45 -1.40 9.54
C PHE A 312 -16.77 -2.73 9.90
N GLY A 313 -16.58 -2.99 11.20
CA GLY A 313 -15.91 -4.20 11.71
C GLY A 313 -14.39 -4.23 11.55
N GLY A 314 -13.77 -3.17 11.02
CA GLY A 314 -12.31 -3.03 10.92
C GLY A 314 -11.72 -2.21 12.07
N ASP A 315 -10.51 -2.56 12.50
CA ASP A 315 -9.66 -1.77 13.42
C ASP A 315 -8.63 -0.93 12.63
N LEU A 316 -8.04 0.10 13.24
CA LEU A 316 -6.96 0.94 12.67
C LEU A 316 -7.35 1.67 11.37
N VAL A 317 -8.63 2.05 11.23
CA VAL A 317 -9.13 2.74 10.03
C VAL A 317 -8.42 4.08 9.83
N ASP A 318 -8.23 4.82 10.91
CA ASP A 318 -7.54 6.10 10.97
C ASP A 318 -6.03 5.99 10.70
N ALA A 319 -5.36 4.99 11.28
CA ALA A 319 -3.92 4.77 11.07
C ALA A 319 -3.58 4.54 9.59
N ARG A 320 -4.42 3.81 8.87
CA ARG A 320 -4.29 3.61 7.42
C ARG A 320 -4.33 4.92 6.64
N MET A 321 -5.14 5.89 7.09
CA MET A 321 -5.27 7.19 6.40
C MET A 321 -4.01 8.04 6.52
N ILE A 322 -3.21 7.90 7.57
CA ILE A 322 -1.95 8.65 7.69
C ILE A 322 -0.97 8.23 6.62
N SER A 323 -0.66 6.93 6.52
CA SER A 323 0.32 6.45 5.54
C SER A 323 -0.16 6.69 4.10
N SER A 324 -1.44 6.49 3.80
CA SER A 324 -2.01 6.85 2.49
C SER A 324 -1.95 8.35 2.22
N GLY A 325 -2.29 9.19 3.21
CA GLY A 325 -2.26 10.65 3.10
C GLY A 325 -0.84 11.21 2.90
N LEU A 326 0.16 10.63 3.57
CA LEU A 326 1.57 11.00 3.37
C LEU A 326 2.09 10.54 2.00
N LEU A 327 1.76 9.32 1.56
CA LEU A 327 2.07 8.83 0.22
C LEU A 327 1.51 9.77 -0.86
N VAL A 328 0.23 10.11 -0.76
CA VAL A 328 -0.45 11.01 -1.72
C VAL A 328 0.11 12.44 -1.64
N SER A 329 0.44 12.92 -0.44
CA SER A 329 1.11 14.21 -0.24
C SER A 329 2.49 14.24 -0.92
N CYS A 330 3.28 13.16 -0.87
CA CYS A 330 4.53 13.05 -1.63
C CYS A 330 4.27 13.12 -3.15
N LEU A 331 3.23 12.44 -3.64
CA LEU A 331 2.84 12.51 -5.05
C LEU A 331 2.34 13.90 -5.48
N ALA A 332 1.91 14.75 -4.55
CA ALA A 332 1.54 16.13 -4.84
C ALA A 332 2.75 17.06 -5.04
N LEU A 333 3.98 16.62 -4.73
CA LEU A 333 5.18 17.41 -4.98
C LEU A 333 5.36 17.69 -6.49
N SER A 334 5.49 18.97 -6.87
CA SER A 334 5.57 19.39 -8.27
C SER A 334 6.99 19.75 -8.75
N TRP A 335 8.00 19.48 -7.93
CA TRP A 335 9.40 19.77 -8.22
C TRP A 335 9.88 19.14 -9.53
N LYS A 336 10.65 19.92 -10.28
CA LYS A 336 11.58 19.42 -11.31
C LYS A 336 12.96 19.49 -10.69
N THR A 337 13.64 18.36 -10.66
CA THR A 337 14.89 18.20 -9.92
C THR A 337 15.99 17.69 -10.81
N PRO A 338 17.26 18.03 -10.51
CA PRO A 338 18.40 17.45 -11.20
C PRO A 338 18.46 15.93 -10.99
N ARG A 339 19.13 15.21 -11.90
CA ARG A 339 19.26 13.74 -11.88
C ARG A 339 19.81 13.22 -10.56
N TRP A 340 20.81 13.87 -9.97
CA TRP A 340 21.38 13.41 -8.69
C TRP A 340 20.34 13.34 -7.57
N LEU A 341 19.39 14.29 -7.52
CA LEU A 341 18.37 14.30 -6.48
C LEU A 341 17.29 13.23 -6.73
N LEU A 342 16.98 12.96 -8.01
CA LEU A 342 16.12 11.83 -8.38
C LEU A 342 16.75 10.49 -7.95
N LEU A 343 18.07 10.34 -8.10
CA LEU A 343 18.81 9.12 -7.70
C LEU A 343 19.02 9.02 -6.18
N LEU A 344 19.13 10.16 -5.49
CA LEU A 344 19.31 10.21 -4.04
C LEU A 344 18.01 9.91 -3.28
N ALA A 345 16.88 10.44 -3.75
CA ALA A 345 15.58 10.29 -3.09
C ALA A 345 15.19 8.83 -2.74
N PRO A 346 15.32 7.83 -3.63
CA PRO A 346 14.96 6.46 -3.30
C PRO A 346 15.95 5.77 -2.35
N MET A 347 17.10 6.36 -2.02
CA MET A 347 18.07 5.73 -1.10
C MET A 347 17.48 5.49 0.29
N ILE A 348 16.55 6.33 0.74
CA ILE A 348 15.87 6.14 2.02
C ILE A 348 14.92 4.94 1.95
N PHE A 349 14.18 4.81 0.85
CA PHE A 349 13.36 3.63 0.58
C PHE A 349 14.22 2.36 0.50
N LEU A 350 15.33 2.40 -0.23
CA LEU A 350 16.26 1.27 -0.37
C LEU A 350 16.86 0.84 0.97
N GLY A 351 17.26 1.80 1.81
CA GLY A 351 17.77 1.51 3.15
C GLY A 351 16.73 0.81 4.03
N ARG A 352 15.48 1.30 4.04
CA ARG A 352 14.38 0.66 4.77
C ARG A 352 14.01 -0.70 4.22
N LEU A 353 14.00 -0.85 2.89
CA LEU A 353 13.75 -2.11 2.22
C LEU A 353 14.81 -3.15 2.59
N GLY A 354 16.08 -2.75 2.61
CA GLY A 354 17.19 -3.59 3.06
C GLY A 354 17.03 -4.06 4.51
N LEU A 355 16.72 -3.14 5.43
CA LEU A 355 16.46 -3.48 6.83
C LEU A 355 15.27 -4.42 7.00
N THR A 356 14.17 -4.15 6.30
CA THR A 356 12.97 -4.99 6.31
C THR A 356 13.30 -6.39 5.80
N THR A 357 14.05 -6.48 4.69
CA THR A 357 14.44 -7.75 4.07
C THR A 357 15.32 -8.58 5.01
N ASP A 358 16.33 -7.98 5.63
CA ASP A 358 17.23 -8.65 6.57
C ASP A 358 16.48 -9.22 7.79
N GLN A 359 15.58 -8.44 8.36
CA GLN A 359 14.74 -8.86 9.47
C GLN A 359 13.77 -9.97 9.07
N TRP A 360 13.24 -9.91 7.85
CA TRP A 360 12.34 -10.94 7.34
C TRP A 360 13.05 -12.27 7.14
N ILE A 361 14.29 -12.25 6.64
CA ILE A 361 15.13 -13.46 6.53
C ILE A 361 15.36 -14.05 7.92
N THR A 362 15.73 -13.21 8.89
CA THR A 362 15.99 -13.65 10.27
C THR A 362 14.73 -14.19 10.96
N GLY A 363 13.62 -13.46 10.91
CA GLY A 363 12.34 -13.88 11.47
C GLY A 363 11.78 -15.12 10.78
N SER A 364 12.00 -15.28 9.48
CA SER A 364 11.59 -16.50 8.76
C SER A 364 12.35 -17.73 9.24
N ARG A 365 13.64 -17.61 9.60
CA ARG A 365 14.40 -18.71 10.20
C ARG A 365 13.86 -19.05 11.59
N GLN A 366 13.56 -18.04 12.40
CA GLN A 366 12.94 -18.25 13.73
C GLN A 366 11.58 -18.94 13.62
N THR A 367 10.76 -18.52 12.65
CA THR A 367 9.47 -19.15 12.35
C THR A 367 9.68 -20.63 12.00
N ALA A 368 10.63 -20.94 11.12
CA ALA A 368 10.94 -22.31 10.75
C ALA A 368 11.35 -23.18 11.96
N GLU A 369 12.17 -22.64 12.87
CA GLU A 369 12.54 -23.34 14.10
C GLU A 369 11.35 -23.59 15.02
N LEU A 370 10.46 -22.59 15.18
CA LEU A 370 9.24 -22.74 15.97
C LEU A 370 8.30 -23.81 15.40
N LEU A 371 8.20 -23.90 14.07
CA LEU A 371 7.33 -24.88 13.41
C LEU A 371 7.78 -26.33 13.60
N LYS A 372 9.06 -26.59 13.90
CA LYS A 372 9.53 -27.95 14.27
C LYS A 372 8.86 -28.50 15.54
N ALA A 373 8.30 -27.63 16.39
CA ALA A 373 7.52 -28.08 17.54
C ALA A 373 6.26 -28.84 17.10
N LEU A 374 5.70 -28.53 15.92
CA LEU A 374 4.51 -29.19 15.39
C LEU A 374 4.75 -30.65 15.00
N ASP A 375 5.99 -31.04 14.71
CA ASP A 375 6.36 -32.44 14.43
C ASP A 375 6.05 -33.38 15.60
N HIS A 376 5.91 -32.83 16.82
CA HIS A 376 5.61 -33.56 18.04
C HIS A 376 4.12 -33.50 18.44
N VAL A 377 3.30 -32.80 17.65
CA VAL A 377 1.88 -32.60 17.94
C VAL A 377 1.03 -33.55 17.10
N PRO A 378 0.16 -34.38 17.70
CA PRO A 378 -0.69 -35.28 16.94
C PRO A 378 -1.74 -34.49 16.15
N GLN A 379 -2.08 -34.98 14.95
CA GLN A 379 -3.13 -34.36 14.12
C GLN A 379 -4.46 -34.26 14.86
N GLY A 380 -5.11 -33.10 14.76
CA GLY A 380 -6.39 -32.82 15.40
C GLY A 380 -6.31 -32.40 16.87
N ALA A 381 -5.11 -32.28 17.43
CA ALA A 381 -4.91 -31.67 18.75
C ALA A 381 -5.36 -30.21 18.78
N ARG A 382 -5.79 -29.75 19.96
CA ARG A 382 -6.04 -28.33 20.22
C ARG A 382 -4.76 -27.70 20.74
N ILE A 383 -4.31 -26.64 20.09
CA ILE A 383 -3.07 -25.94 20.44
C ILE A 383 -3.44 -24.55 20.98
N ALA A 384 -2.93 -24.23 22.17
CA ALA A 384 -2.94 -22.88 22.69
C ALA A 384 -1.54 -22.30 22.49
N SER A 385 -1.43 -21.21 21.71
CA SER A 385 -0.18 -20.48 21.53
C SER A 385 -0.14 -19.27 22.46
N LEU A 386 0.99 -19.10 23.15
CA LEU A 386 1.28 -17.92 23.96
C LEU A 386 2.56 -17.28 23.44
N VAL A 387 2.45 -16.04 22.96
CA VAL A 387 3.59 -15.25 22.49
C VAL A 387 3.64 -13.97 23.32
N VAL A 388 4.79 -13.71 23.93
CA VAL A 388 5.00 -12.49 24.70
C VAL A 388 5.36 -11.36 23.74
N THR A 389 4.52 -10.32 23.67
CA THR A 389 4.83 -9.08 22.98
C THR A 389 5.04 -7.95 23.98
N GLU A 390 6.26 -7.43 24.05
CA GLU A 390 6.57 -6.24 24.83
C GLU A 390 6.07 -4.98 24.11
N ARG A 391 5.05 -4.33 24.67
CA ARG A 391 4.45 -3.11 24.09
C ARG A 391 5.40 -1.91 24.03
N GLY A 392 6.50 -1.94 24.77
CA GLY A 392 7.53 -0.90 24.74
C GLY A 392 8.50 -1.03 23.55
N LEU A 393 8.54 -2.18 22.90
CA LEU A 393 9.39 -2.40 21.73
C LEU A 393 8.78 -1.74 20.50
N TRP A 394 9.63 -1.03 19.75
CA TRP A 394 9.18 -0.28 18.58
C TRP A 394 8.88 -1.17 17.37
N GLY A 395 9.67 -2.22 17.13
CA GLY A 395 9.41 -3.16 16.04
C GLY A 395 8.09 -3.92 16.20
N TYR A 396 7.63 -4.54 15.11
CA TYR A 396 6.53 -5.50 15.17
C TYR A 396 7.08 -6.86 15.61
N ASN A 397 6.35 -7.53 16.50
CA ASN A 397 6.61 -8.93 16.78
C ASN A 397 5.90 -9.78 15.71
N THR A 398 6.66 -10.22 14.71
CA THR A 398 6.13 -11.01 13.59
C THR A 398 5.69 -12.41 14.01
N GLN A 399 5.99 -12.81 15.25
CA GLN A 399 5.63 -14.12 15.79
C GLN A 399 4.27 -14.16 16.48
N GLU A 400 3.57 -13.02 16.64
CA GLU A 400 2.30 -12.92 17.38
C GLU A 400 1.26 -13.94 16.91
N HIS A 401 1.19 -14.18 15.61
CA HIS A 401 0.23 -15.11 15.01
C HIS A 401 0.87 -16.39 14.49
N THR A 402 2.13 -16.70 14.83
CA THR A 402 2.81 -17.93 14.36
C THR A 402 2.06 -19.20 14.76
N GLY A 403 1.29 -19.17 15.86
CA GLY A 403 0.43 -20.29 16.25
C GLY A 403 -0.64 -20.66 15.20
N ALA A 404 -0.97 -19.76 14.27
CA ALA A 404 -1.94 -20.02 13.21
C ALA A 404 -1.41 -20.95 12.10
N TRP A 405 -0.11 -21.24 12.07
CA TRP A 405 0.45 -22.27 11.19
C TRP A 405 0.08 -23.70 11.60
N ALA A 406 -0.40 -23.88 12.83
CA ALA A 406 -0.79 -25.15 13.41
C ALA A 406 -2.31 -25.37 13.27
#